data_AF-A0A645HMX0-F1
#
_entry.id   AF-A0A645HMX0-F1
#
_cell.length_a   1.000
_cell.length_b   1.000
_cell.length_c   1.000
_cell.angle_alpha   90.00
_cell.angle_beta   90.00
_cell.angle_gamma   90.00
#
_symmetry.space_group_name_H-M   'P 1'
#
loop_
_entity.id
_entity.type
_entity.pdbx_description
1 polymer ?
#
loop_
_entity_poly.entity_id
_entity_poly.type
_entity_poly.pdbx_seq_one_letter_code
_entity_poly.pdbx_strand_id
1 'polypeptide(L)'
;MAKDQSLSLNPTKISGICGRLFCCLKYEHDVYVEAIEKVPPVGSIVKVDGIKGKIIETNPLLEQAKVEFNDKTIRICMKEEIKVLQAPKKCDGCGKGKDLDIDMATLKELKKLED
;
A
#
# COMPACT_ATOMS: atom_id res chain seq x y z
N MET A 1 -8.58 -7.22 1.49
CA MET A 1 -7.95 -8.48 1.07
C MET A 1 -6.97 -8.32 -0.09
N ALA A 2 -7.38 -8.24 -1.37
CA ALA A 2 -6.40 -8.14 -2.48
C ALA A 2 -5.67 -6.78 -2.54
N LYS A 3 -6.37 -5.68 -2.22
CA LYS A 3 -5.79 -4.32 -2.19
C LYS A 3 -4.73 -4.14 -1.09
N ASP A 4 -4.93 -4.80 0.06
CA ASP A 4 -3.98 -4.78 1.18
C ASP A 4 -2.69 -5.55 0.88
N GLN A 5 -2.75 -6.50 -0.07
CA GLN A 5 -1.59 -7.26 -0.55
C GLN A 5 -0.94 -6.62 -1.79
N SER A 6 -1.35 -5.38 -2.14
CA SER A 6 -0.88 -4.67 -3.33
C SER A 6 -1.11 -5.44 -4.65
N LEU A 7 -2.11 -6.32 -4.69
CA LEU A 7 -2.49 -7.05 -5.90
C LEU A 7 -3.55 -6.28 -6.69
N SER A 8 -3.43 -6.33 -8.01
CA SER A 8 -4.46 -5.79 -8.90
C SER A 8 -5.78 -6.55 -8.71
N LEU A 9 -6.91 -5.82 -8.70
CA LEU A 9 -8.25 -6.39 -8.60
C LEU A 9 -8.74 -7.08 -9.89
N ASN A 10 -7.85 -7.41 -10.82
CA ASN A 10 -8.22 -8.12 -12.04
C ASN A 10 -8.60 -9.59 -11.70
N PRO A 11 -9.86 -10.00 -11.93
CA PRO A 11 -10.36 -11.32 -11.52
C PRO A 11 -9.58 -12.48 -12.14
N THR A 12 -9.03 -12.32 -13.35
CA THR A 12 -8.21 -13.35 -14.00
C THR A 12 -6.89 -13.61 -13.29
N LYS A 13 -6.36 -12.63 -12.53
CA LYS A 13 -5.08 -12.74 -11.81
C LYS A 13 -5.24 -13.14 -10.34
N ILE A 14 -6.46 -13.08 -9.78
CA ILE A 14 -6.70 -13.31 -8.34
C ILE A 14 -7.72 -14.43 -8.07
N SER A 15 -8.37 -14.96 -9.10
CA SER A 15 -9.31 -16.07 -9.00
C SER A 15 -8.66 -17.39 -9.39
N GLY A 16 -8.93 -18.42 -8.60
CA GLY A 16 -8.53 -19.79 -8.92
C GLY A 16 -9.43 -20.43 -9.99
N ILE A 17 -9.03 -21.61 -10.45
CA ILE A 17 -9.79 -22.42 -11.42
C ILE A 17 -11.22 -22.75 -10.97
N CYS A 18 -11.47 -22.67 -9.65
CA CYS A 18 -12.79 -22.85 -9.05
C CYS A 18 -13.69 -21.61 -9.15
N GLY A 19 -13.24 -20.53 -9.81
CA GLY A 19 -14.00 -19.29 -9.98
C GLY A 19 -14.11 -18.42 -8.73
N ARG A 20 -13.42 -18.79 -7.64
CA ARG A 20 -13.35 -18.02 -6.39
C ARG A 20 -11.97 -17.40 -6.22
N LEU A 21 -11.88 -16.34 -5.41
CA LEU A 21 -10.59 -15.75 -5.04
C LEU A 21 -9.64 -16.81 -4.46
N PHE A 22 -8.34 -16.68 -4.74
CA PHE A 22 -7.32 -17.58 -4.21
C PHE A 22 -7.42 -17.66 -2.68
N CYS A 23 -7.52 -18.89 -2.16
CA CYS A 23 -7.62 -19.15 -0.73
C CYS A 23 -6.40 -18.63 0.05
N CYS A 24 -5.22 -18.58 -0.59
CA CYS A 24 -4.00 -18.00 -0.04
C CYS A 24 -4.18 -16.52 0.35
N LEU A 25 -4.95 -15.75 -0.44
CA LEU A 25 -5.22 -14.34 -0.15
C LEU A 25 -5.97 -14.18 1.17
N LYS A 26 -6.81 -15.16 1.54
CA LYS A 26 -7.54 -15.14 2.81
C LYS A 26 -6.67 -15.58 3.97
N TYR A 27 -5.86 -16.62 3.76
CA TYR A 27 -4.95 -17.13 4.78
C TYR A 27 -3.90 -16.09 5.19
N GLU A 28 -3.35 -15.35 4.22
CA GLU A 28 -2.29 -14.36 4.47
C GLU A 28 -2.83 -12.99 4.91
N HIS A 29 -4.15 -12.77 4.84
CA HIS A 29 -4.73 -11.45 5.05
C HIS A 29 -4.39 -10.87 6.42
N ASP A 30 -4.54 -11.66 7.48
CA ASP A 30 -4.34 -11.21 8.85
C ASP A 30 -2.88 -10.81 9.08
N VAL A 31 -1.93 -11.59 8.54
CA VAL A 31 -0.48 -11.29 8.59
C VAL A 31 -0.16 -9.99 7.88
N TYR A 32 -0.78 -9.74 6.71
CA TYR A 32 -0.59 -8.49 5.99
C TYR A 32 -1.14 -7.28 6.75
N VAL A 33 -2.32 -7.41 7.38
CA VAL A 33 -2.91 -6.33 8.19
C VAL A 33 -1.96 -5.95 9.33
N GLU A 34 -1.48 -6.93 10.08
CA GLU A 34 -0.52 -6.69 11.16
C GLU A 34 0.80 -6.07 10.65
N ALA A 35 1.28 -6.50 9.48
CA ALA A 35 2.49 -5.97 8.88
C ALA A 35 2.32 -4.50 8.45
N ILE A 36 1.16 -4.14 7.88
CA ILE A 36 0.86 -2.77 7.45
C ILE A 36 0.80 -1.81 8.64
N GLU A 37 0.24 -2.24 9.76
CA GLU A 37 0.16 -1.41 10.97
C GLU A 37 1.54 -1.10 11.58
N LYS A 38 2.53 -1.98 11.36
CA LYS A 38 3.89 -1.81 11.88
C LYS A 38 4.72 -0.79 11.10
N VAL A 39 4.37 -0.51 9.84
CA VAL A 39 5.11 0.42 8.99
C VAL A 39 4.34 1.74 8.77
N PRO A 40 5.01 2.90 8.85
CA PRO A 40 4.36 4.17 8.59
C PRO A 40 3.89 4.29 7.13
N PRO A 41 2.71 4.88 6.87
CA PRO A 41 2.14 4.91 5.53
C PRO A 41 2.95 5.77 4.57
N VAL A 42 2.84 5.47 3.28
CA VAL A 42 3.40 6.27 2.18
C VAL A 42 2.95 7.73 2.31
N GLY A 43 3.90 8.66 2.13
CA GLY A 43 3.67 10.10 2.29
C GLY A 43 3.85 10.64 3.71
N SER A 44 4.09 9.79 4.71
CA SER A 44 4.48 10.23 6.06
C SER A 44 5.83 10.95 6.02
N ILE A 45 5.98 11.95 6.88
CA ILE A 45 7.28 12.61 7.13
C ILE A 45 7.92 11.92 8.32
N VAL A 46 9.10 11.38 8.11
CA VAL A 46 9.87 10.62 9.08
C VAL A 46 11.25 11.22 9.30
N LYS A 47 11.88 10.84 10.41
CA LYS A 47 13.24 11.21 10.76
C LYS A 47 14.06 9.94 10.91
N VAL A 48 15.10 9.81 10.11
CA VAL A 48 16.07 8.70 10.13
C VAL A 48 17.43 9.30 10.42
N ASP A 49 18.14 8.81 11.44
CA ASP A 49 19.50 9.28 11.81
C ASP A 49 19.66 10.80 12.01
N GLY A 50 18.59 11.49 12.40
CA GLY A 50 18.63 12.96 12.54
C GLY A 50 18.13 13.73 11.30
N ILE A 51 18.04 13.07 10.16
CA ILE A 51 17.67 13.65 8.87
C ILE A 51 16.17 13.45 8.62
N LYS A 52 15.49 14.50 8.17
CA LYS A 52 14.07 14.42 7.80
C LYS A 52 13.93 13.92 6.37
N GLY A 53 12.96 13.05 6.14
CA GLY A 53 12.62 12.55 4.82
C GLY A 53 11.14 12.19 4.70
N LYS A 54 10.72 11.91 3.48
CA LYS A 54 9.35 11.52 3.13
C LYS A 54 9.34 10.09 2.63
N ILE A 55 8.38 9.31 3.08
CA ILE A 55 8.21 7.93 2.60
C ILE A 55 7.62 7.95 1.18
N ILE A 56 8.31 7.33 0.23
CA ILE A 56 7.82 7.13 -1.14
C ILE A 56 7.12 5.77 -1.26
N GLU A 57 7.67 4.74 -0.61
CA GLU A 57 7.19 3.36 -0.74
C GLU A 57 7.46 2.60 0.55
N THR A 58 6.61 1.62 0.85
CA THR A 58 6.68 0.78 2.04
C THR A 58 6.59 -0.68 1.63
N ASN A 59 7.41 -1.52 2.24
CA ASN A 59 7.29 -2.97 2.17
C ASN A 59 6.96 -3.50 3.57
N PRO A 60 5.68 -3.75 3.87
CA PRO A 60 5.24 -4.21 5.19
C PRO A 60 5.85 -5.56 5.60
N LEU A 61 5.97 -6.50 4.65
CA LEU A 61 6.47 -7.85 4.95
C LEU A 61 7.95 -7.87 5.33
N LEU A 62 8.74 -6.98 4.72
CA LEU A 62 10.15 -6.81 5.05
C LEU A 62 10.38 -5.75 6.13
N GLU A 63 9.31 -5.13 6.64
CA GLU A 63 9.37 -4.04 7.62
C GLU A 63 10.29 -2.89 7.18
N GLN A 64 10.31 -2.61 5.88
CA GLN A 64 11.18 -1.62 5.24
C GLN A 64 10.38 -0.47 4.64
N ALA A 65 10.96 0.72 4.62
CA ALA A 65 10.43 1.87 3.89
C ALA A 65 11.52 2.56 3.06
N LYS A 66 11.17 2.93 1.82
CA LYS A 66 11.98 3.82 0.99
C LYS A 66 11.67 5.26 1.38
N VAL A 67 12.68 5.93 1.91
CA VAL A 67 12.60 7.31 2.34
C VAL A 67 13.41 8.19 1.38
N GLU A 68 12.79 9.25 0.88
CA GLU A 68 13.47 10.33 0.16
C GLU A 68 13.78 11.46 1.12
N PHE A 69 15.07 11.75 1.26
CA PHE A 69 15.55 12.86 2.07
C PHE A 69 15.53 14.18 1.30
N ASN A 70 15.67 15.29 2.03
CA ASN A 70 15.71 16.64 1.44
C ASN A 70 16.78 16.79 0.35
N ASP A 71 17.87 16.03 0.45
CA ASP A 71 18.98 16.03 -0.53
C ASP A 71 18.66 15.19 -1.79
N LYS A 72 17.40 14.81 -2.01
CA LYS A 72 16.92 13.89 -3.07
C LYS A 72 17.57 12.50 -3.03
N THR A 73 18.22 12.16 -1.92
CA THR A 73 18.79 10.83 -1.71
C THR A 73 17.68 9.89 -1.27
N ILE A 74 17.59 8.73 -1.94
CA ILE A 74 16.64 7.68 -1.59
C ILE A 74 17.38 6.59 -0.82
N ARG A 75 16.91 6.25 0.38
CA ARG A 75 17.47 5.17 1.20
C ARG A 75 16.36 4.22 1.65
N ILE A 76 16.67 2.93 1.63
CA ILE A 76 15.84 1.91 2.27
C ILE A 76 16.24 1.87 3.73
N CYS A 77 15.27 2.06 4.62
CA CYS A 77 15.47 2.07 6.06
C CYS A 77 14.56 1.02 6.70
N MET A 78 15.01 0.39 7.78
CA MET A 78 14.16 -0.52 8.56
C MET A 78 13.27 0.26 9.52
N LYS A 79 12.17 -0.36 9.98
CA LYS A 79 11.22 0.28 10.91
C LYS A 79 11.88 0.84 12.17
N GLU A 80 12.93 0.20 12.70
CA GLU A 80 13.61 0.60 13.94
C GLU A 80 14.32 1.95 13.81
N GLU A 81 14.80 2.27 12.61
CA GLU A 81 15.54 3.50 12.32
C GLU A 81 14.61 4.69 12.07
N ILE A 82 13.31 4.44 11.90
CA ILE A 82 12.32 5.42 11.44
C ILE A 82 11.55 6.01 12.62
N LYS A 83 11.75 7.31 12.88
CA LYS A 83 10.91 8.07 13.81
C LYS A 83 9.86 8.87 13.06
N VAL A 84 8.59 8.55 13.26
CA VAL A 84 7.48 9.27 12.60
C VAL A 84 7.31 10.65 13.20
N LEU A 85 7.41 11.70 12.37
CA LEU A 85 7.23 13.10 12.80
C LEU A 85 5.82 13.60 12.48
N GLN A 86 5.31 13.28 11.29
CA GLN A 86 3.96 13.62 10.88
C GLN A 86 3.37 12.48 10.03
N ALA A 87 2.20 12.02 10.43
CA ALA A 87 1.35 11.18 9.59
C ALA A 87 0.81 12.01 8.41
N PRO A 88 0.54 11.39 7.25
CA PRO A 88 -0.08 12.09 6.12
C PRO A 88 -1.41 12.69 6.59
N LYS A 89 -1.60 13.99 6.32
CA LYS A 89 -2.89 14.63 6.56
C LYS A 89 -3.93 13.95 5.68
N LYS A 90 -4.82 13.15 6.26
CA LYS A 90 -6.13 12.90 5.65
C LYS A 90 -6.84 14.25 5.61
N CYS A 91 -7.00 14.80 4.41
CA CYS A 91 -7.84 15.98 4.23
C CYS A 91 -9.29 15.51 4.22
N ASP A 92 -10.05 15.84 5.26
CA ASP A 92 -11.48 15.51 5.45
C ASP A 92 -12.43 16.30 4.51
N GLY A 93 -11.98 16.68 3.31
CA GLY A 93 -12.79 17.54 2.43
C GLY A 93 -12.25 17.87 1.05
N CYS A 94 -11.22 17.18 0.56
CA CYS A 94 -10.71 17.40 -0.79
C CYS A 94 -10.64 16.06 -1.51
N GLY A 95 -11.69 15.72 -2.25
CA GLY A 95 -11.83 14.49 -3.04
C GLY A 95 -10.85 14.40 -4.20
N LYS A 96 -9.57 14.17 -3.89
CA LYS A 96 -8.58 13.55 -4.78
C LYS A 96 -7.67 12.68 -3.93
N GLY A 97 -8.22 11.57 -3.44
CA GLY A 97 -7.39 10.39 -3.34
C GLY A 97 -6.81 10.15 -4.72
N LYS A 98 -5.50 10.04 -4.84
CA LYS A 98 -4.96 9.23 -5.94
C LYS A 98 -5.35 7.80 -5.61
N ASP A 99 -6.63 7.47 -5.79
CA ASP A 99 -7.02 6.14 -6.17
C ASP A 99 -6.14 5.82 -7.37
N LEU A 100 -5.30 4.80 -7.23
CA LEU A 100 -4.59 4.21 -8.35
C LEU A 100 -5.65 3.97 -9.42
N ASP A 101 -5.59 4.73 -10.52
CA ASP A 101 -6.59 4.76 -11.58
C ASP A 101 -6.89 3.32 -12.04
N ILE A 102 -7.99 2.76 -11.54
CA ILE A 102 -8.60 1.60 -12.16
C ILE A 102 -9.43 2.20 -13.28
N ASP A 103 -8.90 2.09 -14.50
CA ASP A 103 -9.54 2.60 -15.70
C ASP A 103 -11.02 2.21 -15.73
N MET A 104 -11.87 3.17 -16.10
CA MET A 104 -13.33 3.01 -16.14
C MET A 104 -13.78 1.88 -17.08
N ALA A 105 -12.89 1.40 -17.96
CA ALA A 105 -13.05 0.19 -18.75
C ALA A 105 -13.14 -1.08 -17.87
N THR A 106 -12.30 -1.20 -16.84
CA THR A 106 -12.22 -2.40 -15.97
C THR A 106 -13.47 -2.55 -15.10
N LEU A 107 -14.05 -1.44 -14.64
CA LEU A 107 -15.34 -1.44 -13.92
C LEU A 107 -16.51 -1.84 -14.82
N LYS A 108 -16.44 -1.54 -16.11
CA LYS A 108 -17.48 -1.86 -17.09
C LYS A 108 -17.44 -3.33 -17.51
N GLU A 109 -16.27 -3.96 -17.46
CA GLU A 109 -16.11 -5.41 -17.67
C GLU A 109 -16.59 -6.21 -16.46
N LEU A 110 -16.29 -5.78 -15.24
CA LEU A 110 -16.76 -6.45 -14.01
C LEU A 110 -18.29 -6.50 -13.93
N LYS A 111 -18.97 -5.43 -14.36
CA LYS A 111 -20.44 -5.34 -14.34
C LYS A 111 -21.14 -6.21 -15.39
N LYS A 112 -20.41 -6.78 -16.34
CA LYS A 112 -20.94 -7.71 -17.36
C LYS A 112 -20.83 -9.18 -16.96
N LEU A 113 -20.18 -9.47 -15.83
CA LEU A 113 -19.96 -10.83 -15.32
C LEU A 113 -20.87 -11.17 -14.12
N GLU A 114 -21.75 -10.24 -13.72
CA GLU A 114 -22.76 -10.44 -12.67
C GLU A 114 -24.16 -10.80 -13.22
N ASP A 115 -24.30 -10.95 -14.54
CA ASP A 115 -25.46 -11.57 -15.22
C ASP A 115 -25.04 -12.90 -15.87
#